data_AF-A0A1Y2URG6-F1
#
_entry.id   AF-A0A1Y2URG6-F1
#
_cell.length_a   1.000
_cell.length_b   1.000
_cell.length_c   1.000
_cell.angle_alpha   90.00
_cell.angle_beta   90.00
_cell.angle_gamma   90.00
#
_symmetry.space_group_name_H-M   'P 1'
#
loop_
_entity.id
_entity.type
_entity.pdbx_description
1 polymer ?
#
loop_
_entity_poly.entity_id
_entity_poly.type
_entity_poly.pdbx_seq_one_letter_code
_entity_poly.pdbx_strand_id
1 'polypeptide(L)'
;MSYTTPVPTMELRFFQPSEQLTGVSRVNRGSNPSNRNYRGDPNLPTNTGAGVPEEKNTSLWITGLPGSITIPEFLAPITKTGRVRSTVINKPTANISTAAASISFFKRSDAEILYRNLQQGRIIYGGHFPRVQWNRNRVGEALDLNNVSRVLYIAGDSRVVNRAYLDWFFSAKFVYDIDKIIDYGTVDVDGKSIGRLEYRFGSWRCQASSARQALMCELSGFAWTAYGEDPCDV
;
A
#
# COMPACT_ATOMS: atom_id res chain seq x y z
N MET A 1 21.90 -32.47 19.66
CA MET A 1 21.83 -32.14 18.21
C MET A 1 20.85 -30.98 18.06
N SER A 2 21.33 -29.77 17.78
CA SER A 2 20.46 -28.63 17.49
C SER A 2 19.91 -28.78 16.08
N TYR A 3 18.65 -29.16 15.94
CA TYR A 3 17.98 -29.14 14.65
C TYR A 3 17.74 -27.67 14.26
N THR A 4 18.61 -27.12 13.43
CA THR A 4 18.40 -25.80 12.84
C THR A 4 17.28 -25.92 11.82
N THR A 5 16.13 -25.28 12.09
CA THR A 5 15.03 -25.22 11.12
C THR A 5 15.55 -24.56 9.83
N PRO A 6 15.41 -25.22 8.67
CA PRO A 6 15.85 -24.67 7.40
C PRO A 6 15.06 -23.40 7.09
N VAL A 7 15.74 -22.39 6.54
CA VAL A 7 15.10 -21.16 6.09
C VAL A 7 14.17 -21.50 4.91
N PRO A 8 12.91 -21.02 4.91
CA PRO A 8 12.00 -21.29 3.80
C PRO A 8 12.60 -20.84 2.47
N THR A 9 12.48 -21.69 1.45
CA THR A 9 12.82 -21.35 0.06
C THR A 9 11.54 -21.08 -0.73
N MET A 10 11.66 -20.46 -1.90
CA MET A 10 10.51 -20.05 -2.73
C MET A 10 9.74 -21.21 -3.41
N GLU A 11 10.11 -22.46 -3.13
CA GLU A 11 9.68 -23.65 -3.87
C GLU A 11 8.27 -24.16 -3.48
N LEU A 12 7.70 -23.68 -2.36
CA LEU A 12 6.35 -24.04 -1.90
C LEU A 12 5.49 -22.78 -1.71
N ARG A 13 4.65 -22.45 -2.70
CA ARG A 13 3.81 -21.23 -2.70
C ARG A 13 2.36 -21.56 -2.34
N PHE A 14 1.88 -21.04 -1.22
CA PHE A 14 0.46 -21.08 -0.84
C PHE A 14 -0.25 -19.76 -1.13
N PHE A 15 0.46 -18.63 -1.13
CA PHE A 15 -0.11 -17.32 -1.46
C PHE A 15 -0.07 -17.08 -2.97
N GLN A 16 -1.26 -16.94 -3.58
CA GLN A 16 -1.42 -16.56 -4.98
C GLN A 16 -2.06 -15.17 -5.09
N PRO A 17 -1.25 -14.11 -5.26
CA PRO A 17 -1.75 -12.76 -5.46
C PRO A 17 -2.44 -12.63 -6.83
N SER A 18 -3.41 -11.73 -6.92
CA SER A 18 -4.12 -11.49 -8.19
C SER A 18 -3.18 -10.91 -9.26
N GLU A 19 -3.55 -11.05 -10.54
CA GLU A 19 -2.78 -10.49 -11.67
C GLU A 19 -2.55 -8.97 -11.58
N GLN A 20 -3.49 -8.26 -10.94
CA GLN A 20 -3.36 -6.84 -10.64
C GLN A 20 -2.21 -6.56 -9.68
N LEU A 21 -1.98 -7.44 -8.72
CA LEU A 21 -0.90 -7.32 -7.76
C LEU A 21 0.44 -7.75 -8.34
N THR A 22 0.47 -8.78 -9.18
CA THR A 22 1.73 -9.31 -9.73
C THR A 22 2.26 -8.51 -10.92
N GLY A 23 1.41 -7.75 -11.61
CA GLY A 23 1.81 -7.13 -12.87
C GLY A 23 2.08 -8.15 -13.99
N VAL A 24 1.59 -9.38 -13.87
CA VAL A 24 1.71 -10.44 -14.90
C VAL A 24 0.32 -10.90 -15.33
N SER A 25 -0.01 -10.75 -16.61
CA SER A 25 -1.23 -11.32 -17.20
C SER A 25 -1.01 -12.80 -17.52
N ARG A 26 -1.84 -13.70 -16.97
CA ARG A 26 -1.82 -15.14 -17.27
C ARG A 26 -2.93 -15.57 -18.23
N VAL A 27 -3.83 -14.64 -18.60
CA VAL A 27 -4.96 -14.88 -19.52
C VAL A 27 -4.89 -13.95 -20.73
N ASN A 28 -5.06 -14.49 -21.94
CA ASN A 28 -5.32 -13.72 -23.16
C ASN A 28 -6.73 -13.10 -23.07
N ARG A 29 -6.82 -11.85 -22.60
CA ARG A 29 -8.10 -11.14 -22.49
C ARG A 29 -8.47 -10.54 -23.84
N GLY A 30 -9.57 -11.03 -24.42
CA GLY A 30 -10.19 -10.45 -25.61
C GLY A 30 -10.52 -8.96 -25.44
N SER A 31 -10.60 -8.26 -26.56
CA SER A 31 -10.69 -6.80 -26.67
C SER A 31 -11.98 -6.22 -26.09
N ASN A 32 -12.00 -5.95 -24.77
CA ASN A 32 -12.99 -5.05 -24.18
C ASN A 32 -12.37 -3.64 -24.01
N PRO A 33 -13.08 -2.54 -24.32
CA PRO A 33 -12.49 -1.19 -24.37
C PRO A 33 -12.24 -0.55 -23.00
N SER A 34 -12.73 -1.13 -21.91
CA SER A 34 -12.55 -0.59 -20.56
C SER A 34 -11.14 -0.86 -20.04
N ASN A 35 -10.32 0.19 -20.01
CA ASN A 35 -8.99 0.28 -19.41
C ASN A 35 -8.13 -1.00 -19.54
N ARG A 36 -7.42 -1.14 -20.67
CA ARG A 36 -6.51 -2.27 -20.98
C ARG A 36 -5.46 -2.56 -19.89
N ASN A 37 -5.19 -1.61 -18.98
CA ASN A 37 -4.22 -1.76 -17.89
C ASN A 37 -4.83 -2.36 -16.61
N TYR A 38 -6.16 -2.42 -16.48
CA TYR A 38 -6.81 -2.97 -15.30
C TYR A 38 -6.84 -4.51 -15.35
N ARG A 39 -6.07 -5.14 -14.46
CA ARG A 39 -5.94 -6.61 -14.39
C ARG A 39 -6.73 -7.26 -13.27
N GLY A 40 -7.48 -6.47 -12.49
CA GLY A 40 -8.46 -7.00 -11.54
C GLY A 40 -9.73 -7.48 -12.24
N ASP A 41 -10.67 -8.00 -11.47
CA ASP A 41 -12.04 -8.24 -11.96
C ASP A 41 -12.82 -6.91 -11.92
N PRO A 42 -13.18 -6.33 -13.08
CA PRO A 42 -13.89 -5.06 -13.13
C PRO A 42 -15.35 -5.19 -12.70
N ASN A 43 -15.90 -6.39 -12.56
CA ASN A 43 -17.31 -6.60 -12.20
C ASN A 43 -17.54 -6.66 -10.68
N LEU A 44 -16.47 -6.75 -9.87
CA LEU A 44 -16.61 -6.71 -8.42
C LEU A 44 -17.14 -5.33 -7.98
N PRO A 45 -18.22 -5.25 -7.17
CA PRO A 45 -18.78 -3.97 -6.69
C PRO A 45 -17.74 -3.07 -6.01
N THR A 46 -16.76 -3.68 -5.34
CA THR A 46 -15.65 -2.98 -4.68
C THR A 46 -14.67 -2.29 -5.64
N ASN A 47 -14.69 -2.66 -6.92
CA ASN A 47 -13.80 -2.15 -7.97
C ASN A 47 -14.48 -1.15 -8.92
N THR A 48 -15.81 -1.14 -8.99
CA THR A 48 -16.57 -0.20 -9.83
C THR A 48 -16.95 1.08 -9.08
N GLY A 49 -16.96 1.05 -7.74
CA GLY A 49 -17.52 2.12 -6.92
C GLY A 49 -19.04 2.29 -7.11
N ALA A 50 -19.68 1.32 -7.80
CA ALA A 50 -21.10 1.35 -8.08
C ALA A 50 -21.89 1.32 -6.76
N GLY A 51 -22.77 2.30 -6.57
CA GLY A 51 -23.61 2.42 -5.38
C GLY A 51 -22.97 3.16 -4.20
N VAL A 52 -21.75 3.68 -4.31
CA VAL A 52 -21.18 4.58 -3.28
C VAL A 52 -21.71 6.00 -3.50
N PRO A 53 -22.49 6.57 -2.55
CA PRO A 53 -22.92 7.96 -2.63
C PRO A 53 -21.73 8.93 -2.57
N GLU A 54 -21.88 10.13 -3.11
CA GLU A 54 -20.78 11.10 -3.18
C GLU A 54 -20.31 11.54 -1.78
N GLU A 55 -21.27 11.73 -0.88
CA GLU A 55 -21.09 12.06 0.53
C GLU A 55 -20.39 10.94 1.32
N LYS A 56 -20.32 9.73 0.77
CA LYS A 56 -19.58 8.59 1.35
C LYS A 56 -18.26 8.30 0.65
N ASN A 57 -17.90 9.07 -0.38
CA ASN A 57 -16.65 8.85 -1.10
C ASN A 57 -15.45 9.26 -0.25
N THR A 58 -14.52 8.35 -0.03
CA THR A 58 -13.26 8.60 0.69
C THR A 58 -12.07 8.82 -0.24
N SER A 59 -12.29 8.82 -1.55
CA SER A 59 -11.25 8.88 -2.59
C SER A 59 -11.13 10.28 -3.19
N LEU A 60 -9.90 10.77 -3.28
CA LEU A 60 -9.51 12.05 -3.88
C LEU A 60 -8.67 11.82 -5.13
N TRP A 61 -8.85 12.72 -6.10
CA TRP A 61 -8.04 12.84 -7.29
C TRP A 61 -7.26 14.16 -7.23
N ILE A 62 -5.93 14.06 -7.30
CA ILE A 62 -5.01 15.17 -7.11
C ILE A 62 -4.16 15.31 -8.39
N THR A 63 -4.11 16.51 -8.98
CA THR A 63 -3.37 16.78 -10.22
C THR A 63 -2.39 17.94 -10.06
N GLY A 64 -1.46 18.07 -10.99
CA GLY A 64 -0.46 19.15 -10.98
C GLY A 64 0.74 18.87 -10.09
N LEU A 65 0.96 17.61 -9.70
CA LEU A 65 2.10 17.21 -8.88
C LEU A 65 3.41 17.23 -9.69
N PRO A 66 4.58 17.36 -9.03
CA PRO A 66 5.87 17.18 -9.69
C PRO A 66 5.94 15.84 -10.43
N GLY A 67 6.47 15.85 -11.65
CA GLY A 67 6.48 14.64 -12.49
C GLY A 67 7.28 13.47 -11.91
N SER A 68 8.31 13.77 -11.14
CA SER A 68 9.17 12.79 -10.48
C SER A 68 8.62 12.28 -9.14
N ILE A 69 7.52 12.87 -8.61
CA ILE A 69 7.06 12.64 -7.24
C ILE A 69 6.96 11.15 -6.88
N THR A 70 7.49 10.82 -5.71
CA THR A 70 7.51 9.46 -5.14
C THR A 70 6.47 9.31 -4.03
N ILE A 71 6.21 8.07 -3.60
CA ILE A 71 5.29 7.81 -2.48
C ILE A 71 5.73 8.50 -1.18
N PRO A 72 7.01 8.43 -0.76
CA PRO A 72 7.46 9.13 0.43
C PRO A 72 7.24 10.65 0.34
N GLU A 73 7.60 11.27 -0.80
CA GLU A 73 7.41 12.71 -1.01
C GLU A 73 5.92 13.10 -1.03
N PHE A 74 5.07 12.26 -1.60
CA PHE A 74 3.63 12.49 -1.65
C PHE A 74 2.96 12.35 -0.28
N LEU A 75 3.35 11.37 0.53
CA LEU A 75 2.74 11.12 1.84
C LEU A 75 3.32 11.99 2.96
N ALA A 76 4.56 12.46 2.82
CA ALA A 76 5.26 13.24 3.85
C ALA A 76 4.47 14.44 4.44
N PRO A 77 3.79 15.30 3.65
CA PRO A 77 3.03 16.42 4.20
C PRO A 77 1.60 16.02 4.65
N ILE A 78 1.18 14.78 4.41
CA ILE A 78 -0.14 14.28 4.78
C ILE A 78 -0.02 13.67 6.19
N THR A 79 -0.09 14.51 7.20
CA THR A 79 -0.07 14.14 8.63
C THR A 79 -1.37 14.56 9.31
N LYS A 80 -1.74 13.96 10.45
CA LYS A 80 -2.97 14.31 11.22
C LYS A 80 -4.24 14.38 10.35
N THR A 81 -4.32 13.49 9.38
CA THR A 81 -5.41 13.45 8.39
C THR A 81 -6.24 12.19 8.58
N GLY A 82 -5.58 11.03 8.65
CA GLY A 82 -6.23 9.74 8.79
C GLY A 82 -5.43 8.62 8.15
N ARG A 83 -5.79 7.37 8.47
CA ARG A 83 -5.18 6.17 7.87
C ARG A 83 -5.43 6.13 6.36
N VAL A 84 -4.36 5.89 5.60
CA VAL A 84 -4.41 5.79 4.15
C VAL A 84 -4.78 4.36 3.74
N ARG A 85 -5.90 4.24 3.02
CA ARG A 85 -6.41 2.96 2.50
C ARG A 85 -5.67 2.57 1.22
N SER A 86 -5.50 3.52 0.30
CA SER A 86 -4.79 3.28 -0.96
C SER A 86 -4.27 4.58 -1.55
N THR A 87 -3.08 4.49 -2.16
CA THR A 87 -2.43 5.55 -2.91
C THR A 87 -1.93 4.99 -4.24
N VAL A 88 -2.16 5.71 -5.33
CA VAL A 88 -1.63 5.42 -6.66
C VAL A 88 -1.12 6.70 -7.28
N ILE A 89 0.15 6.72 -7.69
CA ILE A 89 0.75 7.82 -8.45
C ILE A 89 0.76 7.46 -9.93
N ASN A 90 0.15 8.32 -10.74
CA ASN A 90 0.18 8.27 -12.19
C ASN A 90 1.27 9.24 -12.67
N LYS A 91 2.33 8.67 -13.26
CA LYS A 91 3.45 9.44 -13.79
C LYS A 91 3.03 10.28 -15.02
N PRO A 92 3.79 11.36 -15.33
CA PRO A 92 3.62 12.13 -16.57
C PRO A 92 3.51 11.23 -17.80
N THR A 93 2.77 11.72 -18.80
CA THR A 93 2.72 11.12 -20.14
C THR A 93 3.38 12.07 -21.14
N ALA A 94 3.56 11.66 -22.40
CA ALA A 94 4.14 12.53 -23.44
C ALA A 94 3.44 13.89 -23.57
N ASN A 95 2.13 13.95 -23.24
CA ASN A 95 1.32 15.16 -23.39
C ASN A 95 1.02 15.87 -22.06
N ILE A 96 1.40 15.29 -20.92
CA ILE A 96 1.09 15.83 -19.58
C ILE A 96 2.37 15.77 -18.76
N SER A 97 2.96 16.93 -18.47
CA SER A 97 4.25 17.06 -17.78
C SER A 97 4.18 16.87 -16.26
N THR A 98 2.98 16.88 -15.68
CA THR A 98 2.76 16.72 -14.24
C THR A 98 2.26 15.32 -13.91
N ALA A 99 2.56 14.87 -12.69
CA ALA A 99 1.96 13.66 -12.16
C ALA A 99 0.55 13.94 -11.61
N ALA A 100 -0.22 12.87 -11.44
CA ALA A 100 -1.48 12.89 -10.72
C ALA A 100 -1.53 11.73 -9.71
N ALA A 101 -2.28 11.88 -8.64
CA ALA A 101 -2.43 10.85 -7.62
C ALA A 101 -3.90 10.58 -7.31
N SER A 102 -4.22 9.32 -7.08
CA SER A 102 -5.43 8.91 -6.37
C SER A 102 -5.03 8.53 -4.95
N ILE A 103 -5.73 9.08 -3.95
CA ILE A 103 -5.57 8.67 -2.55
C ILE A 103 -6.95 8.45 -1.93
N SER A 104 -7.09 7.40 -1.13
CA SER A 104 -8.32 7.09 -0.41
C SER A 104 -8.05 6.80 1.06
N PHE A 105 -9.01 7.15 1.90
CA PHE A 105 -8.97 6.94 3.36
C PHE A 105 -10.00 5.89 3.79
N PHE A 106 -9.93 5.45 5.05
CA PHE A 106 -10.94 4.55 5.63
C PHE A 106 -12.25 5.28 5.96
N LYS A 107 -12.17 6.57 6.29
CA LYS A 107 -13.31 7.42 6.67
C LYS A 107 -13.46 8.59 5.70
N ARG A 108 -14.70 9.05 5.53
CA ARG A 108 -14.98 10.26 4.74
C ARG A 108 -14.36 11.50 5.37
N SER A 109 -14.46 11.63 6.69
CA SER A 109 -13.93 12.76 7.47
C SER A 109 -12.45 13.02 7.18
N ASP A 110 -11.67 11.95 7.06
CA ASP A 110 -10.22 11.99 6.89
C ASP A 110 -9.88 12.52 5.49
N ALA A 111 -10.60 12.05 4.47
CA ALA A 111 -10.48 12.57 3.11
C ALA A 111 -10.85 14.06 3.04
N GLU A 112 -11.84 14.52 3.81
CA GLU A 112 -12.22 15.94 3.85
C GLU A 112 -11.13 16.83 4.46
N ILE A 113 -10.36 16.32 5.45
CA ILE A 113 -9.22 17.04 6.02
C ILE A 113 -8.18 17.30 4.92
N LEU A 114 -7.78 16.27 4.18
CA LEU A 114 -6.82 16.43 3.08
C LEU A 114 -7.38 17.33 1.97
N TYR A 115 -8.64 17.15 1.60
CA TYR A 115 -9.32 17.98 0.61
C TYR A 115 -9.25 19.47 0.98
N ARG A 116 -9.60 19.83 2.22
CA ARG A 116 -9.54 21.21 2.70
C ARG A 116 -8.11 21.75 2.72
N ASN A 117 -7.15 20.96 3.19
CA ASN A 117 -5.74 21.38 3.24
C ASN A 117 -5.18 21.68 1.83
N LEU A 118 -5.49 20.84 0.85
CA LEU A 118 -5.08 21.07 -0.54
C LEU A 118 -5.82 22.26 -1.18
N GLN A 119 -7.13 22.38 -0.99
CA GLN A 119 -7.92 23.51 -1.49
C GLN A 119 -7.45 24.86 -0.94
N GLN A 120 -7.00 24.89 0.31
CA GLN A 120 -6.48 26.08 0.97
C GLN A 120 -5.00 26.35 0.65
N GLY A 121 -4.37 25.53 -0.21
CA GLY A 121 -2.96 25.69 -0.57
C GLY A 121 -1.98 25.41 0.57
N ARG A 122 -2.39 24.68 1.61
CA ARG A 122 -1.53 24.36 2.78
C ARG A 122 -0.49 23.28 2.49
N ILE A 123 -0.70 22.50 1.44
CA ILE A 123 0.22 21.45 0.99
C ILE A 123 0.72 21.81 -0.40
N ILE A 124 2.04 21.91 -0.54
CA ILE A 124 2.75 22.27 -1.77
C ILE A 124 3.81 21.19 -2.00
N TYR A 125 3.94 20.71 -3.23
CA TYR A 125 4.91 19.68 -3.59
C TYR A 125 5.97 20.26 -4.52
N GLY A 126 7.20 20.46 -4.05
CA GLY A 126 8.29 20.96 -4.89
C GLY A 126 7.99 22.28 -5.61
N GLY A 127 7.24 23.19 -4.97
CA GLY A 127 6.78 24.44 -5.58
C GLY A 127 5.51 24.34 -6.44
N HIS A 128 4.94 23.15 -6.59
CA HIS A 128 3.67 22.94 -7.30
C HIS A 128 2.49 23.06 -6.33
N PHE A 129 1.47 23.81 -6.76
CA PHE A 129 0.17 23.91 -6.09
C PHE A 129 -0.79 22.86 -6.69
N PRO A 130 -0.95 21.70 -6.04
CA PRO A 130 -1.82 20.65 -6.58
C PRO A 130 -3.28 21.08 -6.57
N ARG A 131 -4.06 20.56 -7.53
CA ARG A 131 -5.51 20.70 -7.55
C ARG A 131 -6.15 19.40 -7.07
N VAL A 132 -7.17 19.51 -6.23
CA VAL A 132 -7.88 18.34 -5.67
C VAL A 132 -9.36 18.34 -6.06
N GLN A 133 -9.88 17.16 -6.36
CA GLN A 133 -11.30 16.90 -6.59
C GLN A 133 -11.68 15.56 -5.95
N TRP A 134 -12.97 15.34 -5.69
CA TRP A 134 -13.45 13.99 -5.34
C TRP A 134 -13.26 13.05 -6.54
N ASN A 135 -12.72 11.86 -6.29
CA ASN A 135 -12.44 10.92 -7.35
C ASN A 135 -13.75 10.31 -7.90
N ARG A 136 -13.84 10.20 -9.24
CA ARG A 136 -14.97 9.54 -9.92
C ARG A 136 -15.02 8.04 -9.61
N ASN A 137 -13.87 7.42 -9.40
CA ASN A 137 -13.77 6.05 -8.89
C ASN A 137 -13.99 6.09 -7.38
N ARG A 138 -15.27 6.05 -6.99
CA ARG A 138 -15.69 6.24 -5.60
C ARG A 138 -15.29 5.05 -4.73
N VAL A 139 -14.84 5.36 -3.53
CA VAL A 139 -14.52 4.37 -2.50
C VAL A 139 -15.37 4.69 -1.28
N GLY A 140 -16.17 3.73 -0.82
CA GLY A 140 -16.97 3.90 0.40
C GLY A 140 -16.13 3.78 1.66
N GLU A 141 -16.70 4.22 2.79
CA GLU A 141 -16.10 4.05 4.11
C GLU A 141 -15.92 2.56 4.46
N ALA A 142 -14.88 2.25 5.23
CA ALA A 142 -14.57 0.91 5.70
C ALA A 142 -14.38 0.93 7.22
N LEU A 143 -15.49 1.21 7.93
CA LEU A 143 -15.52 1.47 9.38
C LEU A 143 -15.35 0.20 10.24
N ASP A 144 -15.49 -0.97 9.63
CA ASP A 144 -15.25 -2.27 10.24
C ASP A 144 -13.75 -2.60 10.37
N LEU A 145 -12.89 -1.91 9.61
CA LEU A 145 -11.45 -2.14 9.56
C LEU A 145 -10.67 -1.15 10.45
N ASN A 146 -10.93 -1.18 11.76
CA ASN A 146 -10.35 -0.22 12.70
C ASN A 146 -8.87 -0.47 13.05
N ASN A 147 -8.40 -1.72 12.93
CA ASN A 147 -7.07 -2.13 13.40
C ASN A 147 -6.12 -2.50 12.24
N VAL A 148 -6.29 -1.88 11.07
CA VAL A 148 -5.45 -2.15 9.89
C VAL A 148 -4.78 -0.87 9.39
N SER A 149 -3.61 -0.99 8.79
CA SER A 149 -2.83 0.16 8.34
C SER A 149 -1.92 -0.24 7.17
N ARG A 150 -1.39 0.76 6.45
CA ARG A 150 -0.30 0.54 5.50
C ARG A 150 1.03 0.19 6.16
N VAL A 151 1.09 0.19 7.49
CA VAL A 151 2.29 -0.12 8.27
C VAL A 151 2.21 -1.53 8.83
N LEU A 152 3.27 -2.33 8.63
CA LEU A 152 3.46 -3.62 9.29
C LEU A 152 4.71 -3.59 10.15
N TYR A 153 4.54 -3.97 11.42
CA TYR A 153 5.63 -4.47 12.25
C TYR A 153 5.84 -5.95 11.94
N ILE A 154 7.09 -6.34 11.74
CA ILE A 154 7.50 -7.70 11.41
C ILE A 154 8.66 -8.06 12.33
N ALA A 155 8.51 -9.15 13.08
CA ALA A 155 9.54 -9.64 14.00
C ALA A 155 9.66 -11.16 13.89
N GLY A 156 10.86 -11.71 14.00
CA GLY A 156 11.05 -13.16 13.85
C GLY A 156 12.50 -13.56 13.66
N ASP A 157 12.74 -14.79 13.21
CA ASP A 157 14.09 -15.32 12.96
C ASP A 157 14.88 -14.35 12.07
N SER A 158 16.05 -13.88 12.53
CA SER A 158 16.84 -12.87 11.83
C SER A 158 17.33 -13.31 10.44
N ARG A 159 17.32 -14.62 10.15
CA ARG A 159 17.62 -15.17 8.81
C ARG A 159 16.49 -14.89 7.81
N VAL A 160 15.27 -14.68 8.29
CA VAL A 160 14.05 -14.42 7.49
C VAL A 160 13.60 -12.96 7.63
N VAL A 161 13.60 -12.42 8.85
CA VAL A 161 13.20 -11.04 9.15
C VAL A 161 14.44 -10.14 9.05
N ASN A 162 14.89 -9.98 7.82
CA ASN A 162 15.88 -8.98 7.41
C ASN A 162 15.45 -8.41 6.05
N ARG A 163 15.97 -7.22 5.72
CA ARG A 163 15.54 -6.49 4.53
C ARG A 163 15.77 -7.27 3.24
N ALA A 164 16.91 -7.93 3.10
CA ALA A 164 17.25 -8.67 1.88
C ALA A 164 16.24 -9.80 1.60
N TYR A 165 15.93 -10.60 2.63
CA TYR A 165 14.97 -11.70 2.49
C TYR A 165 13.55 -11.19 2.27
N LEU A 166 13.09 -10.19 3.05
CA LEU A 166 11.72 -9.69 2.92
C LEU A 166 11.47 -8.93 1.61
N ASP A 167 12.44 -8.14 1.14
CA ASP A 167 12.32 -7.44 -0.15
C ASP A 167 12.23 -8.46 -1.30
N TRP A 168 13.08 -9.50 -1.29
CA TRP A 168 13.00 -10.62 -2.22
C TRP A 168 11.65 -11.35 -2.14
N PHE A 169 11.21 -11.69 -0.93
CA PHE A 169 9.97 -12.42 -0.69
C PHE A 169 8.73 -11.65 -1.18
N PHE A 170 8.65 -10.34 -0.90
CA PHE A 170 7.52 -9.52 -1.34
C PHE A 170 7.55 -9.25 -2.85
N SER A 171 8.73 -8.92 -3.40
CA SER A 171 8.86 -8.61 -4.84
C SER A 171 8.59 -9.82 -5.74
N ALA A 172 8.85 -11.03 -5.25
CA ALA A 172 8.45 -12.26 -5.94
C ALA A 172 6.93 -12.50 -5.97
N LYS A 173 6.15 -11.72 -5.21
CA LYS A 173 4.71 -11.94 -5.01
C LYS A 173 3.86 -10.79 -5.53
N PHE A 174 4.20 -9.54 -5.22
CA PHE A 174 3.38 -8.40 -5.63
C PHE A 174 4.24 -7.17 -5.87
N VAL A 175 3.70 -6.25 -6.68
CA VAL A 175 4.21 -4.90 -6.86
C VAL A 175 3.76 -4.07 -5.67
N TYR A 176 4.70 -3.33 -5.11
CA TYR A 176 4.44 -2.44 -3.99
C TYR A 176 5.29 -1.19 -4.10
N ASP A 177 4.84 -0.16 -3.40
CA ASP A 177 5.61 1.06 -3.20
C ASP A 177 5.87 1.21 -1.70
N ILE A 178 7.03 1.74 -1.36
CA ILE A 178 7.45 1.96 0.01
C ILE A 178 7.45 3.46 0.30
N ASP A 179 6.82 3.84 1.40
CA ASP A 179 7.01 5.12 2.05
C ASP A 179 8.31 5.10 2.87
N LYS A 180 8.44 4.10 3.76
CA LYS A 180 9.65 3.95 4.57
C LYS A 180 9.83 2.50 5.04
N ILE A 181 11.08 2.09 5.21
CA ILE A 181 11.45 0.89 5.96
C ILE A 181 12.28 1.35 7.15
N ILE A 182 11.94 0.89 8.35
CA ILE A 182 12.71 1.13 9.57
C ILE A 182 13.26 -0.22 10.04
N ASP A 183 14.58 -0.28 10.21
CA ASP A 183 15.27 -1.43 10.76
C ASP A 183 15.57 -1.18 12.24
N TYR A 184 14.95 -1.99 13.11
CA TYR A 184 15.15 -1.90 14.56
C TYR A 184 16.28 -2.83 15.05
N GLY A 185 17.01 -3.44 14.13
CA GLY A 185 18.10 -4.37 14.41
C GLY A 185 17.62 -5.70 14.99
N THR A 186 18.59 -6.48 15.45
CA THR A 186 18.37 -7.79 16.05
C THR A 186 18.42 -7.70 17.58
N VAL A 187 17.69 -8.60 18.24
CA VAL A 187 17.75 -8.83 19.69
C VAL A 187 17.86 -10.32 19.96
N ASP A 188 18.61 -10.72 20.97
CA ASP A 188 18.67 -12.12 21.40
C ASP A 188 17.57 -12.41 22.43
N VAL A 189 16.75 -13.42 22.13
CA VAL A 189 15.67 -13.91 23.00
C VAL A 189 15.83 -15.41 23.13
N ASP A 190 16.10 -15.90 24.34
CA ASP A 190 16.30 -17.33 24.64
C ASP A 190 17.33 -18.01 23.72
N GLY A 191 18.43 -17.32 23.41
CA GLY A 191 19.49 -17.81 22.53
C GLY A 191 19.13 -17.81 21.03
N LYS A 192 18.01 -17.18 20.65
CA LYS A 192 17.60 -16.98 19.25
C LYS A 192 17.72 -15.52 18.88
N SER A 193 18.37 -15.26 17.75
CA SER A 193 18.48 -13.92 17.18
C SER A 193 17.18 -13.54 16.45
N ILE A 194 16.50 -12.52 16.95
CA ILE A 194 15.23 -12.02 16.44
C ILE A 194 15.44 -10.69 15.71
N GLY A 195 15.20 -10.68 14.40
CA GLY A 195 15.18 -9.46 13.58
C GLY A 195 13.84 -8.72 13.72
N ARG A 196 13.87 -7.38 13.61
CA ARG A 196 12.69 -6.52 13.77
C ARG A 196 12.69 -5.42 12.72
N LEU A 197 11.67 -5.41 11.87
CA LEU A 197 11.51 -4.45 10.78
C LEU A 197 10.12 -3.83 10.82
N GLU A 198 10.02 -2.59 10.36
CA GLU A 198 8.75 -1.93 10.06
C GLU A 198 8.70 -1.52 8.60
N TYR A 199 7.73 -2.07 7.88
CA TYR A 199 7.46 -1.71 6.49
C TYR A 199 6.26 -0.77 6.45
N ARG A 200 6.49 0.46 6.01
CA ARG A 200 5.44 1.43 5.68
C ARG A 200 5.23 1.41 4.18
N PHE A 201 4.18 0.70 3.75
CA PHE A 201 3.78 0.64 2.35
C PHE A 201 3.09 1.95 1.94
N GLY A 202 3.01 2.21 0.62
CA GLY A 202 2.24 3.35 0.10
C GLY A 202 0.73 3.16 0.23
N SER A 203 0.27 1.92 0.41
CA SER A 203 -1.14 1.55 0.55
C SER A 203 -1.34 0.43 1.57
N TRP A 204 -2.46 0.46 2.31
CA TRP A 204 -2.93 -0.73 3.00
C TRP A 204 -3.48 -1.75 2.00
N ARG A 205 -4.46 -1.33 1.21
CA ARG A 205 -5.15 -2.17 0.23
C ARG A 205 -4.11 -2.64 -0.78
N CYS A 206 -4.14 -3.93 -1.10
CA CYS A 206 -3.30 -4.55 -2.13
C CYS A 206 -1.80 -4.68 -1.77
N GLN A 207 -1.24 -3.85 -0.89
CA GLN A 207 0.17 -3.92 -0.50
C GLN A 207 0.34 -4.47 0.92
N ALA A 208 0.13 -3.66 1.98
CA ALA A 208 0.29 -4.15 3.36
C ALA A 208 -0.63 -5.34 3.68
N SER A 209 -1.87 -5.33 3.16
CA SER A 209 -2.79 -6.46 3.34
C SER A 209 -2.26 -7.76 2.72
N SER A 210 -1.63 -7.66 1.55
CA SER A 210 -1.06 -8.80 0.81
C SER A 210 0.25 -9.27 1.45
N ALA A 211 1.10 -8.34 1.86
CA ALA A 211 2.31 -8.62 2.62
C ALA A 211 1.98 -9.41 3.88
N ARG A 212 1.01 -8.94 4.68
CA ARG A 212 0.57 -9.62 5.89
C ARG A 212 0.03 -11.03 5.60
N GLN A 213 -0.80 -11.18 4.57
CA GLN A 213 -1.32 -12.49 4.19
C GLN A 213 -0.20 -13.44 3.75
N ALA A 214 0.75 -12.98 2.95
CA ALA A 214 1.89 -13.78 2.50
C ALA A 214 2.77 -14.24 3.68
N LEU A 215 3.06 -13.34 4.62
CA LEU A 215 3.79 -13.67 5.85
C LEU A 215 3.05 -14.74 6.66
N MET A 216 1.75 -14.58 6.86
CA MET A 216 0.94 -15.52 7.64
C MET A 216 0.79 -16.89 6.97
N CYS A 217 0.71 -16.95 5.64
CA CYS A 217 0.57 -18.21 4.91
C CYS A 217 1.87 -19.00 4.81
N GLU A 218 2.99 -18.32 4.56
CA GLU A 218 4.23 -18.99 4.13
C GLU A 218 5.38 -18.87 5.12
N LEU A 219 5.37 -17.87 6.00
CA LEU A 219 6.41 -17.65 7.01
C LEU A 219 5.87 -17.81 8.44
N SER A 220 4.73 -18.49 8.59
CA SER A 220 4.22 -18.89 9.90
C SER A 220 5.28 -19.72 10.63
N GLY A 221 5.59 -19.35 11.87
CA GLY A 221 6.66 -19.96 12.67
C GLY A 221 8.05 -19.33 12.49
N PHE A 222 8.28 -18.53 11.44
CA PHE A 222 9.51 -17.77 11.24
C PHE A 222 9.34 -16.27 11.48
N ALA A 223 8.17 -15.73 11.15
CA ALA A 223 7.84 -14.33 11.29
C ALA A 223 6.47 -14.14 11.95
N TRP A 224 6.43 -13.23 12.90
CA TRP A 224 5.23 -12.62 13.45
C TRP A 224 5.01 -11.26 12.81
N THR A 225 3.75 -10.86 12.62
CA THR A 225 3.42 -9.55 12.08
C THR A 225 2.15 -8.95 12.66
N ALA A 226 2.15 -7.64 12.85
CA ALA A 226 0.99 -6.86 13.26
C ALA A 226 0.94 -5.53 12.48
N TYR A 227 -0.26 -4.95 12.37
CA TYR A 227 -0.40 -3.60 11.85
C TYR A 227 0.13 -2.58 12.87
N GLY A 228 0.84 -1.57 12.38
CA GLY A 228 1.26 -0.41 13.15
C GLY A 228 0.37 0.81 12.90
N GLU A 229 0.69 1.92 13.57
CA GLU A 229 0.02 3.20 13.33
C GLU A 229 0.43 3.77 11.97
N ASP A 230 -0.52 4.38 11.25
CA ASP A 230 -0.22 5.08 10.00
C ASP A 230 0.34 6.48 10.32
N PRO A 231 1.52 6.86 9.83
CA PRO A 231 2.06 8.22 10.00
C PRO A 231 1.12 9.33 9.52
N CYS A 232 0.19 9.02 8.62
CA CYS A 232 -0.80 9.98 8.15
C CYS A 232 -1.95 10.23 9.15
N ASP A 233 -2.12 9.35 10.14
CA ASP A 233 -3.15 9.42 11.19
C ASP A 233 -2.68 10.19 12.44
N VAL A 234 -1.36 10.29 12.64
CA VAL A 234 -0.71 10.92 13.82
C VAL A 234 -0.13 12.30 13.54
#